data_AF-A0A453E2F2-F1
#
_entry.id   AF-A0A453E2F2-F1
#
_cell.length_a   1.000
_cell.length_b   1.000
_cell.length_c   1.000
_cell.angle_alpha   90.00
_cell.angle_beta   90.00
_cell.angle_gamma   90.00
#
_symmetry.space_group_name_H-M   'P 1'
#
loop_
_entity.id
_entity.type
_entity.pdbx_description
1 polymer ?
#
loop_
_entity_poly.entity_id
_entity_poly.type
_entity_poly.pdbx_seq_one_letter_code
_entity_poly.pdbx_strand_id
1 'polypeptide(L)'
;VSTLDQEEKDRLIHLADRLHERVVGQDEAVNLVAEAVLRSRAGLDQPGQPIGSFLFLGLTGVGKTELAKALAEQLFDSEKMLVRIDMSEYVGFGAVARLIGAAPSCIGYDDGGQLTEIVRRRPYSVILFDEVEKADPLVLNVFIQLLDDGVLTDGKGRTVDFKNTIIIMTSNLGAEHLTAGMAGESTMEAAKDLVMKKVQKHFKPEFLNRLSEVVIFEPLLHDKLKEIVKIQMKSVTARVAAKSISLSASDAALDVILLESCNLMNGARPIRRWVQKNVMTVLSRMLLKGEAVEGSTIVIDATDDKRGLRYEVVNPQGKSPVVELSCDKSYVAAVTNPKP
;
A
#
# COMPACT_ATOMS: atom_id res chain seq x y z
N VAL A 1 10.52 -27.97 -13.75
CA VAL A 1 9.50 -27.60 -12.75
C VAL A 1 10.07 -27.98 -11.40
N SER A 2 10.54 -27.02 -10.62
CA SER A 2 10.95 -27.26 -9.24
C SER A 2 9.72 -27.71 -8.45
N THR A 3 9.80 -28.85 -7.80
CA THR A 3 8.79 -29.27 -6.83
C THR A 3 8.67 -28.20 -5.76
N LEU A 4 7.50 -27.58 -5.63
CA LEU A 4 7.19 -26.66 -4.53
C LEU A 4 7.49 -27.37 -3.22
N ASP A 5 8.26 -26.72 -2.36
CA ASP A 5 8.53 -27.25 -1.02
C ASP A 5 7.23 -27.28 -0.20
N GLN A 6 7.17 -28.16 0.80
CA GLN A 6 6.00 -28.30 1.66
C GLN A 6 5.66 -26.99 2.39
N GLU A 7 6.69 -26.22 2.77
CA GLU A 7 6.51 -24.90 3.35
C GLU A 7 5.88 -23.92 2.35
N GLU A 8 6.38 -23.85 1.11
CA GLU A 8 5.85 -22.96 0.06
C GLU A 8 4.38 -23.28 -0.26
N LYS A 9 4.01 -24.58 -0.27
CA LYS A 9 2.62 -25.00 -0.44
C LYS A 9 1.72 -24.52 0.69
N ASP A 10 2.16 -24.67 1.94
CA ASP A 10 1.41 -24.20 3.11
C ASP A 10 1.22 -22.68 3.07
N ARG A 11 2.27 -21.92 2.70
CA ARG A 11 2.17 -20.47 2.51
C ARG A 11 1.12 -20.09 1.46
N LEU A 12 1.06 -20.81 0.35
CA LEU A 12 0.12 -20.54 -0.73
C LEU A 12 -1.32 -20.90 -0.36
N ILE A 13 -1.53 -22.01 0.34
CA ILE A 13 -2.87 -22.44 0.81
C ILE A 13 -3.45 -21.42 1.80
N HIS A 14 -2.61 -20.88 2.69
CA HIS A 14 -3.01 -19.90 3.70
C HIS A 14 -2.66 -18.46 3.31
N LEU A 15 -2.52 -18.18 2.01
CA LEU A 15 -2.05 -16.87 1.54
C LEU A 15 -3.00 -15.75 1.95
N ALA A 16 -4.32 -15.93 1.80
CA ALA A 16 -5.30 -14.92 2.18
C ALA A 16 -5.21 -14.55 3.67
N ASP A 17 -5.17 -15.55 4.56
CA ASP A 17 -5.04 -15.35 6.01
C ASP A 17 -3.75 -14.58 6.36
N ARG A 18 -2.63 -14.96 5.74
CA ARG A 18 -1.33 -14.31 5.94
C ARG A 18 -1.31 -12.87 5.42
N LEU A 19 -2.00 -12.58 4.32
CA LEU A 19 -2.15 -11.21 3.82
C LEU A 19 -2.99 -10.36 4.79
N HIS A 20 -4.00 -10.93 5.43
CA HIS A 20 -4.83 -10.26 6.42
C HIS A 20 -4.13 -9.91 7.74
N GLU A 21 -2.97 -10.51 8.04
CA GLU A 21 -2.13 -10.07 9.16
C GLU A 21 -1.71 -8.59 9.04
N ARG A 22 -1.73 -8.08 7.79
CA ARG A 22 -1.29 -6.73 7.44
C ARG A 22 -2.36 -5.89 6.75
N VAL A 23 -3.19 -6.52 5.92
CA VAL A 23 -4.25 -5.86 5.16
C VAL A 23 -5.56 -5.98 5.91
N VAL A 24 -6.01 -4.84 6.46
CA VAL A 24 -7.24 -4.77 7.26
C VAL A 24 -8.46 -4.60 6.35
N GLY A 25 -9.41 -5.52 6.49
CA GLY A 25 -10.58 -5.59 5.61
C GLY A 25 -10.18 -5.92 4.18
N GLN A 26 -10.94 -5.41 3.21
CA GLN A 26 -10.71 -5.69 1.78
C GLN A 26 -10.76 -7.18 1.46
N ASP A 27 -11.65 -7.91 2.14
CA ASP A 27 -11.69 -9.38 2.13
C ASP A 27 -11.87 -9.92 0.70
N GLU A 28 -12.75 -9.31 -0.10
CA GLU A 28 -12.92 -9.64 -1.52
C GLU A 28 -11.61 -9.44 -2.31
N ALA A 29 -10.91 -8.33 -2.10
CA ALA A 29 -9.66 -8.02 -2.80
C ALA A 29 -8.53 -8.98 -2.44
N VAL A 30 -8.40 -9.32 -1.16
CA VAL A 30 -7.39 -10.27 -0.67
C VAL A 30 -7.67 -11.67 -1.24
N ASN A 31 -8.92 -12.12 -1.22
CA ASN A 31 -9.31 -13.43 -1.72
C ASN A 31 -9.07 -13.56 -3.23
N LEU A 32 -9.52 -12.60 -4.05
CA LEU A 32 -9.31 -12.62 -5.50
C LEU A 32 -7.83 -12.74 -5.87
N VAL A 33 -6.98 -11.98 -5.18
CA VAL A 33 -5.53 -11.99 -5.39
C VAL A 33 -4.91 -13.31 -4.95
N ALA A 34 -5.27 -13.81 -3.76
CA ALA A 34 -4.74 -15.07 -3.24
C ALA A 34 -5.12 -16.25 -4.15
N GLU A 35 -6.37 -16.31 -4.60
CA GLU A 35 -6.85 -17.35 -5.52
C GLU A 35 -6.14 -17.29 -6.88
N ALA A 36 -5.95 -16.11 -7.46
CA ALA A 36 -5.22 -15.95 -8.71
C ALA A 36 -3.77 -16.46 -8.60
N VAL A 37 -3.06 -16.08 -7.53
CA VAL A 37 -1.70 -16.57 -7.27
C VAL A 37 -1.68 -18.09 -7.07
N LEU A 38 -2.66 -18.64 -6.36
CA LEU A 38 -2.79 -20.07 -6.14
C LEU A 38 -3.00 -20.83 -7.47
N ARG A 39 -3.87 -20.34 -8.36
CA ARG A 39 -4.11 -20.92 -9.68
C ARG A 39 -2.84 -20.95 -10.53
N SER A 40 -2.11 -19.84 -10.55
CA SER A 40 -0.84 -19.75 -11.29
C SER A 40 0.22 -20.70 -10.75
N ARG A 41 0.40 -20.77 -9.42
CA ARG A 41 1.37 -21.67 -8.78
C ARG A 41 1.00 -23.15 -8.89
N ALA A 42 -0.28 -23.46 -8.99
CA ALA A 42 -0.76 -24.81 -9.31
C ALA A 42 -0.55 -25.19 -10.78
N GLY A 43 -0.12 -24.26 -11.64
CA GLY A 43 0.04 -24.48 -13.09
C GLY A 43 -1.30 -24.63 -13.82
N LEU A 44 -2.38 -24.07 -13.25
CA LEU A 44 -3.73 -24.12 -13.80
C LEU A 44 -4.11 -22.83 -14.56
N ASP A 45 -3.20 -21.87 -14.63
CA ASP A 45 -3.36 -20.63 -15.39
C ASP A 45 -2.73 -20.73 -16.79
N GLN A 46 -2.92 -19.70 -17.62
CA GLN A 46 -2.34 -19.66 -18.96
C GLN A 46 -0.81 -19.72 -18.92
N PRO A 47 -0.18 -20.64 -19.67
CA PRO A 47 1.27 -20.83 -19.61
C PRO A 47 1.99 -19.62 -20.21
N GLY A 48 3.10 -19.23 -19.58
CA GLY A 48 3.96 -18.17 -20.10
C GLY A 48 3.59 -16.76 -19.65
N GLN A 49 2.57 -16.58 -18.81
CA GLN A 49 2.21 -15.30 -18.22
C GLN A 49 2.94 -15.05 -16.88
N PRO A 50 2.93 -13.80 -16.37
CA PRO A 50 3.32 -13.51 -14.99
C PRO A 50 2.52 -14.34 -13.98
N ILE A 51 3.03 -14.46 -12.74
CA ILE A 51 2.36 -15.20 -11.65
C ILE A 51 0.96 -14.65 -11.38
N GLY A 52 0.76 -13.35 -11.58
CA GLY A 52 -0.54 -12.71 -11.56
C GLY A 52 -0.44 -11.28 -12.06
N SER A 53 -1.51 -10.81 -12.69
CA SER A 53 -1.64 -9.45 -13.19
C SER A 53 -2.95 -8.82 -12.69
N PHE A 54 -2.84 -7.69 -12.00
CA PHE A 54 -3.95 -7.12 -11.27
C PHE A 54 -4.14 -5.64 -11.58
N LEU A 55 -5.39 -5.21 -11.74
CA LEU A 55 -5.76 -3.79 -11.71
C LEU A 55 -6.51 -3.48 -10.41
N PHE A 56 -5.84 -2.79 -9.49
CA PHE A 56 -6.37 -2.36 -8.20
C PHE A 56 -7.03 -0.99 -8.32
N LEU A 57 -8.35 -0.97 -8.15
CA LEU A 57 -9.21 0.21 -8.22
C LEU A 57 -9.64 0.64 -6.83
N GLY A 58 -9.77 1.94 -6.58
CA GLY A 58 -10.30 2.45 -5.31
C GLY A 58 -9.70 3.80 -4.92
N LEU A 59 -10.08 4.35 -3.77
CA LEU A 59 -9.54 5.62 -3.29
C LEU A 59 -8.06 5.50 -2.88
N THR A 60 -7.43 6.64 -2.60
CA THR A 60 -6.10 6.63 -1.99
C THR A 60 -6.19 6.17 -0.53
N GLY A 61 -5.20 5.38 -0.09
CA GLY A 61 -5.08 4.99 1.32
C GLY A 61 -6.04 3.89 1.79
N VAL A 62 -6.74 3.19 0.89
CA VAL A 62 -7.65 2.07 1.25
C VAL A 62 -6.96 0.71 1.41
N GLY A 63 -5.71 0.57 0.95
CA GLY A 63 -4.93 -0.68 1.13
C GLY A 63 -4.23 -1.21 -0.11
N LYS A 64 -4.45 -0.63 -1.30
CA LYS A 64 -3.88 -1.11 -2.58
C LYS A 64 -2.37 -1.39 -2.54
N THR A 65 -1.58 -0.39 -2.14
CA THR A 65 -0.12 -0.52 -2.01
C THR A 65 0.28 -1.41 -0.84
N GLU A 66 -0.57 -1.52 0.19
CA GLU A 66 -0.27 -2.36 1.34
C GLU A 66 -0.43 -3.83 1.01
N LEU A 67 -1.45 -4.19 0.22
CA LEU A 67 -1.60 -5.54 -0.34
C LEU A 67 -0.41 -5.91 -1.24
N ALA A 68 0.06 -4.99 -2.08
CA ALA A 68 1.25 -5.21 -2.90
C ALA A 68 2.51 -5.52 -2.08
N LYS A 69 2.70 -4.82 -0.94
CA LYS A 69 3.82 -5.10 -0.02
C LYS A 69 3.66 -6.41 0.70
N ALA A 70 2.45 -6.71 1.17
CA ALA A 70 2.13 -7.96 1.83
C ALA A 70 2.41 -9.15 0.89
N LEU A 71 2.05 -9.06 -0.39
CA LEU A 71 2.40 -10.06 -1.39
C LEU A 71 3.92 -10.23 -1.57
N ALA A 72 4.66 -9.12 -1.67
CA ALA A 72 6.11 -9.16 -1.82
C ALA A 72 6.79 -9.85 -0.61
N GLU A 73 6.28 -9.59 0.59
CA GLU A 73 6.74 -10.22 1.82
C GLU A 73 6.38 -11.71 1.88
N GLN A 74 5.13 -12.09 1.58
CA GLN A 74 4.69 -13.48 1.69
C GLN A 74 5.27 -14.41 0.62
N LEU A 75 5.48 -13.91 -0.59
CA LEU A 75 5.92 -14.72 -1.74
C LEU A 75 7.41 -14.62 -2.04
N PHE A 76 8.06 -13.54 -1.62
CA PHE A 76 9.48 -13.29 -1.90
C PHE A 76 10.29 -12.91 -0.65
N ASP A 77 9.75 -13.22 0.54
CA ASP A 77 10.36 -13.06 1.88
C ASP A 77 10.76 -11.63 2.25
N SER A 78 10.41 -10.62 1.44
CA SER A 78 10.87 -9.26 1.66
C SER A 78 10.04 -8.23 0.89
N GLU A 79 9.53 -7.22 1.61
CA GLU A 79 8.92 -6.02 1.02
C GLU A 79 9.83 -5.31 0.00
N LYS A 80 11.15 -5.44 0.10
CA LYS A 80 12.11 -4.82 -0.83
C LYS A 80 12.06 -5.43 -2.23
N MET A 81 11.34 -6.54 -2.40
CA MET A 81 11.04 -7.13 -3.71
C MET A 81 9.86 -6.43 -4.41
N LEU A 82 9.20 -5.49 -3.74
CA LEU A 82 8.28 -4.55 -4.37
C LEU A 82 9.05 -3.45 -5.10
N VAL A 83 8.90 -3.41 -6.41
CA VAL A 83 9.40 -2.36 -7.29
C VAL A 83 8.24 -1.46 -7.63
N ARG A 84 8.28 -0.19 -7.21
CA ARG A 84 7.24 0.78 -7.52
C ARG A 84 7.69 1.72 -8.64
N ILE A 85 6.83 1.90 -9.63
CA ILE A 85 7.03 2.81 -10.76
C ILE A 85 5.80 3.72 -10.85
N ASP A 86 6.00 5.04 -10.79
CA ASP A 86 4.92 6.03 -10.88
C ASP A 86 4.63 6.34 -12.35
N MET A 87 3.43 5.98 -12.82
CA MET A 87 3.04 6.16 -14.22
C MET A 87 2.78 7.61 -14.60
N SER A 88 2.65 8.52 -13.63
CA SER A 88 2.64 9.96 -13.89
C SER A 88 3.95 10.46 -14.52
N GLU A 89 5.07 9.75 -14.31
CA GLU A 89 6.36 10.10 -14.92
C GLU A 89 6.49 9.62 -16.36
N TYR A 90 5.58 8.76 -16.83
CA TYR A 90 5.63 8.06 -18.11
C TYR A 90 4.59 8.63 -19.09
N VAL A 91 4.63 9.95 -19.25
CA VAL A 91 3.75 10.72 -20.14
C VAL A 91 4.54 11.27 -21.33
N GLY A 92 3.96 11.19 -22.52
CA GLY A 92 4.48 11.86 -23.72
C GLY A 92 5.72 11.21 -24.32
N PHE A 93 6.43 12.00 -25.14
CA PHE A 93 7.51 11.50 -25.98
C PHE A 93 8.67 10.93 -25.15
N GLY A 94 9.05 9.68 -25.42
CA GLY A 94 10.16 8.99 -24.74
C GLY A 94 9.76 8.20 -23.50
N ALA A 95 8.49 8.19 -23.08
CA ALA A 95 8.02 7.37 -21.95
C ALA A 95 8.34 5.87 -22.13
N VAL A 96 8.04 5.33 -23.31
CA VAL A 96 8.37 3.93 -23.67
C VAL A 96 9.88 3.68 -23.61
N ALA A 97 10.69 4.57 -24.21
CA ALA A 97 12.14 4.43 -24.21
C ALA A 97 12.73 4.47 -22.78
N ARG A 98 12.16 5.25 -21.86
CA ARG A 98 12.57 5.23 -20.44
C ARG A 98 12.22 3.90 -19.77
N LEU A 99 11.06 3.34 -20.09
CA LEU A 99 10.56 2.12 -19.46
C LEU A 99 11.34 0.88 -19.89
N ILE A 100 11.51 0.68 -21.21
CA ILE A 100 12.10 -0.54 -21.78
C ILE A 100 13.47 -0.32 -22.43
N GLY A 101 13.97 0.91 -22.46
CA GLY A 101 15.25 1.28 -23.06
C GLY A 101 15.06 1.89 -24.44
N ALA A 102 15.94 2.83 -24.78
CA ALA A 102 15.91 3.50 -26.07
C ALA A 102 16.42 2.56 -27.19
N ALA A 103 15.94 2.75 -28.42
CA ALA A 103 16.41 1.99 -29.58
C ALA A 103 17.86 2.35 -29.96
N PRO A 104 18.57 1.49 -30.71
CA PRO A 104 19.88 1.84 -31.26
C PRO A 104 19.77 3.14 -32.06
N SER A 105 20.63 4.13 -31.78
CA SER A 105 20.65 5.51 -32.30
C SER A 105 19.92 6.60 -31.49
N CYS A 106 19.22 6.26 -30.41
CA CYS A 106 18.59 7.25 -29.52
C CYS A 106 19.49 7.61 -28.32
N ILE A 107 19.37 8.86 -27.82
CA ILE A 107 20.02 9.28 -26.57
C ILE A 107 19.47 8.43 -25.41
N GLY A 108 20.34 7.93 -24.53
CA GLY A 108 19.97 7.04 -23.43
C GLY A 108 19.95 5.54 -23.79
N TYR A 109 20.44 5.17 -24.98
CA TYR A 109 20.60 3.76 -25.38
C TYR A 109 21.41 2.96 -24.35
N ASP A 110 22.48 3.53 -23.81
CA ASP A 110 23.37 2.82 -22.89
C ASP A 110 22.79 2.58 -21.50
N ASP A 111 21.82 3.38 -21.07
CA ASP A 111 21.25 3.35 -19.73
C ASP A 111 20.31 2.16 -19.50
N GLY A 112 19.79 1.54 -20.58
CA GLY A 112 18.78 0.49 -20.51
C GLY A 112 17.41 1.01 -20.07
N GLY A 113 16.42 0.11 -20.03
CA GLY A 113 15.08 0.45 -19.53
C GLY A 113 14.98 0.34 -18.02
N GLN A 114 14.29 1.27 -17.38
CA GLN A 114 14.08 1.22 -15.93
C GLN A 114 13.37 -0.06 -15.50
N LEU A 115 12.33 -0.49 -16.21
CA LEU A 115 11.60 -1.71 -15.91
C LEU A 115 12.45 -2.95 -16.26
N THR A 116 12.97 -2.99 -17.49
CA THR A 116 13.67 -4.17 -18.01
C THR A 116 14.95 -4.47 -17.24
N GLU A 117 15.74 -3.46 -16.85
CA GLU A 117 16.96 -3.68 -16.05
C GLU A 117 16.66 -4.13 -14.63
N ILE A 118 15.58 -3.64 -14.01
CA ILE A 118 15.20 -4.06 -12.66
C ILE A 118 14.82 -5.54 -12.65
N VAL A 119 13.94 -5.96 -13.57
CA VAL A 119 13.47 -7.35 -13.63
C VAL A 119 14.56 -8.29 -14.08
N ARG A 120 15.42 -7.88 -15.02
CA ARG A 120 16.62 -8.66 -15.40
C ARG A 120 17.53 -8.95 -14.21
N ARG A 121 17.65 -8.02 -13.26
CA ARG A 121 18.42 -8.21 -12.01
C ARG A 121 17.64 -8.94 -10.91
N ARG A 122 16.32 -8.84 -10.93
CA ARG A 122 15.40 -9.39 -9.90
C ARG A 122 14.16 -10.00 -10.57
N PRO A 123 14.30 -11.21 -11.15
CA PRO A 123 13.20 -11.85 -11.89
C PRO A 123 12.04 -12.30 -10.99
N TYR A 124 12.28 -12.43 -9.69
CA TYR A 124 11.28 -12.69 -8.66
C TYR A 124 10.96 -11.38 -7.93
N SER A 125 9.87 -10.71 -8.33
CA SER A 125 9.49 -9.42 -7.76
C SER A 125 8.02 -9.12 -7.95
N VAL A 126 7.51 -8.20 -7.12
CA VAL A 126 6.21 -7.55 -7.34
C VAL A 126 6.48 -6.21 -8.01
N ILE A 127 5.87 -5.97 -9.17
CA ILE A 127 6.00 -4.71 -9.91
C ILE A 127 4.69 -3.94 -9.75
N LEU A 128 4.78 -2.79 -9.09
CA LEU A 128 3.65 -1.90 -8.85
C LEU A 128 3.73 -0.67 -9.77
N PHE A 129 2.87 -0.62 -10.77
CA PHE A 129 2.64 0.53 -11.62
C PHE A 129 1.56 1.42 -10.99
N ASP A 130 1.97 2.53 -10.39
CA ASP A 130 1.06 3.41 -9.67
C ASP A 130 0.44 4.47 -10.58
N GLU A 131 -0.84 4.78 -10.37
CA GLU A 131 -1.64 5.72 -11.17
C GLU A 131 -1.62 5.43 -12.67
N VAL A 132 -1.85 4.16 -13.04
CA VAL A 132 -1.72 3.67 -14.43
C VAL A 132 -2.60 4.41 -15.45
N GLU A 133 -3.71 5.01 -15.00
CA GLU A 133 -4.59 5.85 -15.83
C GLU A 133 -3.92 7.13 -16.37
N LYS A 134 -2.77 7.51 -15.79
CA LYS A 134 -1.99 8.69 -16.22
C LYS A 134 -0.93 8.35 -17.25
N ALA A 135 -0.63 7.06 -17.48
CA ALA A 135 0.40 6.63 -18.42
C ALA A 135 0.07 7.04 -19.87
N ASP A 136 1.11 7.20 -20.69
CA ASP A 136 0.94 7.33 -22.14
C ASP A 136 0.29 6.05 -22.73
N PRO A 137 -0.66 6.16 -23.68
CA PRO A 137 -1.26 4.98 -24.31
C PRO A 137 -0.27 4.01 -24.96
N LEU A 138 0.89 4.49 -25.42
CA LEU A 138 1.95 3.63 -25.97
C LEU A 138 2.62 2.78 -24.89
N VAL A 139 2.66 3.25 -23.63
CA VAL A 139 3.12 2.44 -22.49
C VAL A 139 2.14 1.32 -22.19
N LEU A 140 0.83 1.57 -22.28
CA LEU A 140 -0.19 0.52 -22.11
C LEU A 140 -0.06 -0.60 -23.16
N ASN A 141 0.32 -0.27 -24.40
CA ASN A 141 0.59 -1.29 -25.42
C ASN A 141 1.76 -2.21 -25.05
N VAL A 142 2.80 -1.67 -24.39
CA VAL A 142 3.91 -2.48 -23.85
C VAL A 142 3.41 -3.42 -22.75
N PHE A 143 2.48 -2.97 -21.90
CA PHE A 143 1.88 -3.83 -20.88
C PHE A 143 1.06 -4.96 -21.49
N ILE A 144 0.30 -4.73 -22.56
CA ILE A 144 -0.43 -5.81 -23.25
C ILE A 144 0.56 -6.90 -23.69
N GLN A 145 1.67 -6.53 -24.33
CA GLN A 145 2.70 -7.50 -24.73
C GLN A 145 3.28 -8.26 -23.53
N LEU A 146 3.59 -7.53 -22.45
CA LEU A 146 4.13 -8.14 -21.23
C LEU A 146 3.16 -9.14 -20.61
N LEU A 147 1.86 -8.82 -20.59
CA LEU A 147 0.82 -9.66 -20.01
C LEU A 147 0.53 -10.88 -20.89
N ASP A 148 0.70 -10.76 -22.21
CA ASP A 148 0.49 -11.85 -23.16
C ASP A 148 1.61 -12.89 -23.12
N ASP A 149 2.85 -12.45 -23.31
CA ASP A 149 3.98 -13.35 -23.55
C ASP A 149 4.83 -13.59 -22.28
N GLY A 150 4.59 -12.82 -21.22
CA GLY A 150 5.40 -12.81 -20.00
C GLY A 150 6.86 -12.42 -20.26
N VAL A 151 7.15 -11.80 -21.41
CA VAL A 151 8.50 -11.36 -21.78
C VAL A 151 8.44 -9.99 -22.46
N LEU A 152 9.49 -9.20 -22.29
CA LEU A 152 9.70 -7.98 -23.05
C LEU A 152 11.08 -7.98 -23.69
N THR A 153 11.18 -7.42 -24.88
CA THR A 153 12.47 -7.15 -25.52
C THR A 153 12.87 -5.71 -25.23
N ASP A 154 14.03 -5.51 -24.60
CA ASP A 154 14.54 -4.18 -24.28
C ASP A 154 15.07 -3.46 -25.54
N GLY A 155 15.36 -2.16 -25.40
CA GLY A 155 15.92 -1.35 -26.50
C GLY A 155 17.26 -1.84 -27.06
N LYS A 156 17.97 -2.74 -26.35
CA LYS A 156 19.21 -3.39 -26.77
C LYS A 156 18.98 -4.76 -27.42
N GLY A 157 17.72 -5.18 -27.60
CA GLY A 157 17.35 -6.46 -28.19
C GLY A 157 17.45 -7.66 -27.23
N ARG A 158 17.56 -7.41 -25.91
CA ARG A 158 17.62 -8.48 -24.90
C ARG A 158 16.20 -8.84 -24.45
N THR A 159 15.90 -10.13 -24.41
CA THR A 159 14.64 -10.62 -23.85
C THR A 159 14.74 -10.67 -22.32
N VAL A 160 13.77 -10.07 -21.64
CA VAL A 160 13.62 -10.05 -20.18
C VAL A 160 12.37 -10.84 -19.81
N ASP A 161 12.52 -11.77 -18.86
CA ASP A 161 11.47 -12.68 -18.42
C ASP A 161 10.72 -12.13 -17.20
N PHE A 162 9.40 -12.04 -17.32
CA PHE A 162 8.45 -11.57 -16.30
C PHE A 162 7.58 -12.70 -15.73
N LYS A 163 7.76 -13.96 -16.15
CA LYS A 163 6.92 -15.10 -15.75
C LYS A 163 6.97 -15.38 -14.24
N ASN A 164 8.04 -14.96 -13.57
CA ASN A 164 8.20 -15.08 -12.12
C ASN A 164 7.85 -13.79 -11.35
N THR A 165 7.19 -12.85 -11.99
CA THR A 165 6.78 -11.57 -11.39
C THR A 165 5.29 -11.53 -11.11
N ILE A 166 4.88 -10.67 -10.17
CA ILE A 166 3.50 -10.26 -10.00
C ILE A 166 3.37 -8.82 -10.47
N ILE A 167 2.43 -8.56 -11.36
CA ILE A 167 2.18 -7.24 -11.93
C ILE A 167 0.95 -6.65 -11.24
N ILE A 168 1.11 -5.50 -10.61
CA ILE A 168 0.02 -4.78 -9.96
C ILE A 168 -0.02 -3.38 -10.57
N MET A 169 -1.20 -2.98 -11.02
CA MET A 169 -1.47 -1.64 -11.51
C MET A 169 -2.49 -1.00 -10.58
N THR A 170 -2.18 0.17 -10.03
CA THR A 170 -3.14 0.91 -9.19
C THR A 170 -3.75 2.06 -9.97
N SER A 171 -5.04 2.25 -9.78
CA SER A 171 -5.78 3.37 -10.34
C SER A 171 -6.79 3.92 -9.34
N ASN A 172 -7.04 5.22 -9.42
CA ASN A 172 -8.11 5.89 -8.65
C ASN A 172 -9.36 6.15 -9.51
N LEU A 173 -9.42 5.61 -10.73
CA LEU A 173 -10.49 5.86 -11.67
C LEU A 173 -11.85 5.40 -11.11
N GLY A 174 -12.82 6.33 -11.06
CA GLY A 174 -14.18 6.06 -10.61
C GLY A 174 -14.35 5.90 -9.10
N ALA A 175 -13.28 6.08 -8.31
CA ALA A 175 -13.31 5.92 -6.86
C ALA A 175 -14.31 6.85 -6.14
N GLU A 176 -14.69 7.96 -6.75
CA GLU A 176 -15.75 8.86 -6.27
C GLU A 176 -17.12 8.16 -6.15
N HIS A 177 -17.40 7.17 -6.98
CA HIS A 177 -18.65 6.40 -6.92
C HIS A 177 -18.69 5.49 -5.69
N LEU A 178 -17.54 4.95 -5.29
CA LEU A 178 -17.42 4.12 -4.09
C LEU A 178 -17.70 4.93 -2.83
N THR A 179 -17.25 6.18 -2.79
CA THR A 179 -17.58 7.11 -1.68
C THR A 179 -19.08 7.38 -1.60
N ALA A 180 -19.74 7.61 -2.73
CA ALA A 180 -21.19 7.83 -2.79
C ALA A 180 -21.97 6.58 -2.36
N GLY A 181 -21.51 5.38 -2.74
CA GLY A 181 -22.06 4.12 -2.26
C GLY A 181 -21.96 3.97 -0.73
N MET A 182 -20.80 4.28 -0.15
CA MET A 182 -20.63 4.27 1.31
C MET A 182 -21.50 5.30 2.04
N ALA A 183 -21.76 6.46 1.41
CA ALA A 183 -22.63 7.50 1.95
C ALA A 183 -24.13 7.15 1.89
N GLY A 184 -24.49 6.00 1.29
CA GLY A 184 -25.88 5.56 1.14
C GLY A 184 -26.63 6.21 -0.02
N GLU A 185 -25.93 6.92 -0.92
CA GLU A 185 -26.55 7.51 -2.13
C GLU A 185 -26.90 6.44 -3.18
N SER A 186 -26.25 5.28 -3.12
CA SER A 186 -26.51 4.10 -3.95
C SER A 186 -26.01 2.83 -3.24
N THR A 187 -26.37 1.65 -3.74
CA THR A 187 -25.80 0.39 -3.22
C THR A 187 -24.33 0.26 -3.63
N MET A 188 -23.54 -0.50 -2.85
CA MET A 188 -22.12 -0.70 -3.16
C MET A 188 -21.95 -1.41 -4.51
N GLU A 189 -22.85 -2.33 -4.87
CA GLU A 189 -22.85 -3.02 -6.15
C GLU A 189 -23.07 -2.04 -7.31
N ALA A 190 -24.04 -1.14 -7.19
CA ALA A 190 -24.28 -0.10 -8.20
C ALA A 190 -23.09 0.86 -8.32
N ALA A 191 -22.41 1.17 -7.21
CA ALA A 191 -21.17 1.94 -7.22
C ALA A 191 -20.04 1.22 -7.96
N LYS A 192 -19.84 -0.09 -7.70
CA LYS A 192 -18.87 -0.94 -8.40
C LYS A 192 -19.14 -0.98 -9.91
N ASP A 193 -20.40 -1.08 -10.32
CA ASP A 193 -20.79 -1.02 -11.74
C ASP A 193 -20.41 0.31 -12.40
N LEU A 194 -20.58 1.43 -11.70
CA LEU A 194 -20.19 2.75 -12.20
C LEU A 194 -18.67 2.89 -12.32
N VAL A 195 -17.91 2.34 -11.37
CA VAL A 195 -16.44 2.25 -11.46
C VAL A 195 -16.05 1.48 -12.73
N MET A 196 -16.63 0.28 -12.94
CA MET A 196 -16.30 -0.55 -14.10
C MET A 196 -16.65 0.11 -15.43
N LYS A 197 -17.76 0.87 -15.49
CA LYS A 197 -18.09 1.68 -16.67
C LYS A 197 -17.01 2.72 -17.00
N LYS A 198 -16.43 3.37 -15.99
CA LYS A 198 -15.30 4.30 -16.20
C LYS A 198 -14.04 3.59 -16.66
N VAL A 199 -13.73 2.45 -16.04
CA VAL A 199 -12.58 1.60 -16.42
C VAL A 199 -12.67 1.16 -17.87
N GLN A 200 -13.82 0.63 -18.31
CA GLN A 200 -14.04 0.20 -19.69
C GLN A 200 -14.03 1.35 -20.70
N LYS A 201 -14.32 2.58 -20.27
CA LYS A 201 -14.21 3.77 -21.12
C LYS A 201 -12.76 4.23 -21.29
N HIS A 202 -11.92 4.03 -20.28
CA HIS A 202 -10.54 4.50 -20.28
C HIS A 202 -9.57 3.44 -20.84
N PHE A 203 -9.65 2.21 -20.34
CA PHE A 203 -8.82 1.10 -20.78
C PHE A 203 -9.51 0.31 -21.88
N LYS A 204 -8.75 -0.07 -22.90
CA LYS A 204 -9.28 -0.91 -23.98
C LYS A 204 -9.58 -2.32 -23.47
N PRO A 205 -10.60 -3.01 -24.03
CA PRO A 205 -10.92 -4.39 -23.67
C PRO A 205 -9.74 -5.34 -23.82
N GLU A 206 -8.90 -5.14 -24.83
CA GLU A 206 -7.68 -5.95 -25.06
C GLU A 206 -6.69 -5.92 -23.89
N PHE A 207 -6.65 -4.84 -23.11
CA PHE A 207 -5.81 -4.76 -21.92
C PHE A 207 -6.49 -5.42 -20.72
N LEU A 208 -7.78 -5.15 -20.51
CA LEU A 208 -8.53 -5.68 -19.37
C LEU A 208 -8.63 -7.21 -19.41
N ASN A 209 -8.79 -7.80 -20.59
CA ASN A 209 -8.90 -9.24 -20.78
C ASN A 209 -7.59 -10.01 -20.53
N ARG A 210 -6.46 -9.31 -20.31
CA ARG A 210 -5.14 -9.91 -20.00
C ARG A 210 -4.77 -9.81 -18.54
N LEU A 211 -5.63 -9.18 -17.74
CA LEU A 211 -5.50 -9.16 -16.30
C LEU A 211 -6.00 -10.48 -15.74
N SER A 212 -5.29 -11.04 -14.77
CA SER A 212 -5.79 -12.15 -13.95
C SER A 212 -7.08 -11.72 -13.24
N GLU A 213 -7.08 -10.54 -12.60
CA GLU A 213 -8.26 -9.97 -11.94
C GLU A 213 -8.28 -8.43 -11.97
N VAL A 214 -9.49 -7.87 -12.05
CA VAL A 214 -9.75 -6.46 -11.75
C VAL A 214 -10.33 -6.37 -10.35
N VAL A 215 -9.62 -5.71 -9.44
CA VAL A 215 -9.90 -5.77 -8.00
C VAL A 215 -10.33 -4.40 -7.50
N ILE A 216 -11.54 -4.30 -6.97
CA ILE A 216 -12.09 -3.06 -6.42
C ILE A 216 -11.91 -3.04 -4.89
N PHE A 217 -11.24 -2.01 -4.40
CA PHE A 217 -11.05 -1.76 -2.98
C PHE A 217 -12.13 -0.81 -2.47
N GLU A 218 -12.80 -1.23 -1.42
CA GLU A 218 -13.87 -0.46 -0.80
C GLU A 218 -13.32 0.63 0.13
N PRO A 219 -14.07 1.72 0.34
CA PRO A 219 -13.76 2.68 1.38
C PRO A 219 -13.69 2.02 2.76
N LEU A 220 -12.73 2.44 3.60
CA LEU A 220 -12.54 1.87 4.92
C LEU A 220 -13.56 2.44 5.92
N LEU A 221 -14.37 1.56 6.51
CA LEU A 221 -15.29 1.89 7.59
C LEU A 221 -14.54 2.18 8.91
N HIS A 222 -15.24 2.83 9.84
CA HIS A 222 -14.69 3.26 11.13
C HIS A 222 -13.99 2.14 11.90
N ASP A 223 -14.62 0.96 11.99
CA ASP A 223 -14.06 -0.19 12.73
C ASP A 223 -12.74 -0.69 12.12
N LYS A 224 -12.67 -0.73 10.78
CA LYS A 224 -11.45 -1.09 10.05
C LYS A 224 -10.35 -0.04 10.24
N LEU A 225 -10.70 1.24 10.25
CA LEU A 225 -9.74 2.30 10.55
C LEU A 225 -9.21 2.20 11.99
N LYS A 226 -10.05 1.86 12.98
CA LYS A 226 -9.62 1.62 14.37
C LYS A 226 -8.63 0.46 14.48
N GLU A 227 -8.87 -0.62 13.74
CA GLU A 227 -7.93 -1.74 13.66
C GLU A 227 -6.59 -1.32 13.02
N ILE A 228 -6.61 -0.48 11.99
CA ILE A 228 -5.39 0.08 11.41
C ILE A 228 -4.63 0.94 12.43
N VAL A 229 -5.32 1.74 13.25
CA VAL A 229 -4.69 2.48 14.36
C VAL A 229 -3.99 1.52 15.33
N LYS A 230 -4.63 0.39 15.68
CA LYS A 230 -4.01 -0.65 16.53
C LYS A 230 -2.73 -1.21 15.91
N ILE A 231 -2.72 -1.50 14.62
CA ILE A 231 -1.53 -1.96 13.90
C ILE A 231 -0.41 -0.91 13.93
N GLN A 232 -0.73 0.37 13.68
CA GLN A 232 0.26 1.45 13.75
C GLN A 232 0.85 1.57 15.16
N MET A 233 0.01 1.51 16.19
CA MET A 233 0.46 1.57 17.59
C MET A 233 1.28 0.35 18.00
N LYS A 234 0.95 -0.86 17.52
CA LYS A 234 1.78 -2.07 17.72
C LYS A 234 3.19 -1.88 17.14
N SER A 235 3.30 -1.26 15.96
CA SER A 235 4.60 -0.92 15.37
C SER A 235 5.40 0.07 16.23
N VAL A 236 4.73 1.07 16.81
CA VAL A 236 5.35 2.01 17.75
C VAL A 236 5.81 1.28 19.02
N THR A 237 4.96 0.45 19.62
CA THR A 237 5.29 -0.35 20.80
C THR A 237 6.51 -1.22 20.56
N ALA A 238 6.62 -1.90 19.42
CA ALA A 238 7.79 -2.71 19.09
C ALA A 238 9.10 -1.88 19.03
N ARG A 239 9.04 -0.64 18.50
CA ARG A 239 10.21 0.25 18.44
C ARG A 239 10.63 0.76 19.82
N VAL A 240 9.67 1.02 20.71
CA VAL A 240 9.94 1.42 22.09
C VAL A 240 10.47 0.26 22.91
N ALA A 241 9.93 -0.95 22.70
CA ALA A 241 10.41 -2.18 23.33
C ALA A 241 11.88 -2.48 23.00
N ALA A 242 12.34 -2.16 21.78
CA ALA A 242 13.76 -2.26 21.41
C ALA A 242 14.69 -1.32 22.21
N LYS A 243 14.14 -0.42 23.04
CA LYS A 243 14.85 0.43 24.01
C LYS A 243 14.64 -0.03 25.45
N SER A 244 14.19 -1.27 25.66
CA SER A 244 13.86 -1.84 26.98
C SER A 244 12.75 -1.08 27.72
N ILE A 245 11.81 -0.49 26.99
CA ILE A 245 10.68 0.28 27.55
C ILE A 245 9.37 -0.33 27.07
N SER A 246 8.43 -0.50 27.99
CA SER A 246 7.09 -0.99 27.68
C SER A 246 6.18 0.17 27.27
N LEU A 247 5.32 -0.05 26.27
CA LEU A 247 4.33 0.94 25.82
C LEU A 247 2.95 0.29 25.71
N SER A 248 1.96 0.86 26.39
CA SER A 248 0.55 0.47 26.28
C SER A 248 -0.31 1.68 25.94
N ALA A 249 -1.32 1.50 25.08
CA ALA A 249 -2.31 2.52 24.77
C ALA A 249 -3.71 2.01 25.10
N SER A 250 -4.54 2.82 25.75
CA SER A 250 -5.94 2.49 26.05
C SER A 250 -6.79 2.53 24.78
N ASP A 251 -7.94 1.83 24.78
CA ASP A 251 -8.89 1.94 23.66
C ASP A 251 -9.38 3.38 23.44
N ALA A 252 -9.48 4.17 24.51
CA ALA A 252 -9.84 5.59 24.43
C ALA A 252 -8.76 6.41 23.71
N ALA A 253 -7.47 6.12 23.94
CA ALA A 253 -6.38 6.74 23.19
C ALA A 253 -6.45 6.40 21.70
N LEU A 254 -6.78 5.15 21.35
CA LEU A 254 -6.96 4.75 19.95
C LEU A 254 -8.10 5.49 19.27
N ASP A 255 -9.20 5.73 19.99
CA ASP A 255 -10.33 6.52 19.49
C ASP A 255 -9.96 7.98 19.24
N VAL A 256 -9.15 8.59 20.12
CA VAL A 256 -8.62 9.95 19.90
C VAL A 256 -7.72 9.99 18.66
N ILE A 257 -6.80 9.02 18.52
CA ILE A 257 -5.92 8.94 17.34
C ILE A 257 -6.78 8.84 16.08
N LEU A 258 -7.80 7.99 16.07
CA LEU A 258 -8.69 7.82 14.93
C LEU A 258 -9.42 9.13 14.61
N LEU A 259 -10.04 9.76 15.60
CA LEU A 259 -10.79 11.01 15.44
C LEU A 259 -9.92 12.15 14.88
N GLU A 260 -8.73 12.33 15.44
CA GLU A 260 -7.82 13.44 15.09
C GLU A 260 -7.04 13.21 13.80
N SER A 261 -6.96 11.96 13.33
CA SER A 261 -6.22 11.62 12.11
C SER A 261 -7.10 11.29 10.91
N CYS A 262 -8.36 10.89 11.11
CA CYS A 262 -9.19 10.42 10.01
C CYS A 262 -9.57 11.55 9.04
N ASN A 263 -9.36 11.27 7.75
CA ASN A 263 -9.95 12.04 6.66
C ASN A 263 -10.49 11.06 5.63
N LEU A 264 -11.81 11.04 5.44
CA LEU A 264 -12.52 10.13 4.55
C LEU A 264 -11.96 10.10 3.12
N MET A 265 -11.42 11.22 2.63
CA MET A 265 -10.88 11.32 1.26
C MET A 265 -9.50 10.67 1.09
N ASN A 266 -8.76 10.47 2.18
CA ASN A 266 -7.35 10.01 2.15
C ASN A 266 -7.14 8.61 2.77
N GLY A 267 -8.23 7.92 3.12
CA GLY A 267 -8.20 6.60 3.76
C GLY A 267 -7.34 6.59 5.02
N ALA A 268 -6.57 5.50 5.22
CA ALA A 268 -5.73 5.33 6.40
C ALA A 268 -4.38 6.07 6.35
N ARG A 269 -4.02 6.71 5.23
CA ARG A 269 -2.71 7.35 5.04
C ARG A 269 -2.41 8.45 6.08
N PRO A 270 -3.37 9.31 6.48
CA PRO A 270 -3.15 10.32 7.51
C PRO A 270 -2.83 9.73 8.89
N ILE A 271 -3.38 8.56 9.23
CA ILE A 271 -3.19 7.90 10.55
C ILE A 271 -1.70 7.72 10.85
N ARG A 272 -0.96 7.11 9.93
CA ARG A 272 0.48 6.88 10.09
C ARG A 272 1.26 8.17 10.30
N ARG A 273 0.95 9.22 9.52
CA ARG A 273 1.61 10.53 9.64
C ARG A 273 1.29 11.18 10.98
N TRP A 274 0.04 11.12 11.42
CA TRP A 274 -0.41 11.67 12.69
C TRP A 274 0.26 10.95 13.86
N VAL A 275 0.30 9.61 13.86
CA VAL A 275 0.98 8.81 14.89
C VAL A 275 2.47 9.15 14.93
N GLN A 276 3.14 9.25 13.78
CA GLN A 276 4.54 9.66 13.74
C GLN A 276 4.75 11.06 14.33
N LYS A 277 3.92 12.04 13.94
CA LYS A 277 4.07 13.43 14.39
C LYS A 277 3.73 13.59 15.88
N ASN A 278 2.63 13.02 16.34
CA ASN A 278 2.04 13.33 17.65
C ASN A 278 2.34 12.28 18.72
N VAL A 279 2.62 11.03 18.35
CA VAL A 279 3.00 9.97 19.30
C VAL A 279 4.51 9.79 19.30
N MET A 280 5.10 9.45 18.15
CA MET A 280 6.54 9.12 18.11
C MET A 280 7.43 10.31 18.49
N THR A 281 7.09 11.53 18.07
CA THR A 281 7.87 12.73 18.44
C THR A 281 7.85 12.97 19.95
N VAL A 282 6.69 12.75 20.60
CA VAL A 282 6.53 12.94 22.05
C VAL A 282 7.34 11.89 22.79
N LEU A 283 7.18 10.61 22.44
CA LEU A 283 7.97 9.53 23.00
C LEU A 283 9.48 9.78 22.82
N SER A 284 9.91 10.22 21.64
CA SER A 284 11.31 10.54 21.36
C SER A 284 11.83 11.66 22.27
N ARG A 285 11.02 12.70 22.51
CA ARG A 285 11.36 13.80 23.42
C ARG A 285 11.47 13.31 24.87
N MET A 286 10.54 12.49 25.34
CA MET A 286 10.56 11.91 26.70
C MET A 286 11.82 11.08 26.92
N LEU A 287 12.20 10.25 25.94
CA LEU A 287 13.43 9.45 25.99
C LEU A 287 14.68 10.33 26.03
N LEU A 288 14.76 11.36 25.18
CA LEU A 288 15.93 12.25 25.13
C LEU A 288 16.09 13.10 26.40
N LYS A 289 14.99 13.44 27.06
CA LYS A 289 15.02 14.15 28.34
C LYS A 289 15.30 13.24 29.54
N GLY A 290 15.32 11.92 29.37
CA GLY A 290 15.45 10.95 30.45
C GLY A 290 14.20 10.82 31.33
N GLU A 291 13.02 11.24 30.84
CA GLU A 291 11.74 11.12 31.57
C GLU A 291 11.29 9.65 31.65
N ALA A 292 11.59 8.86 30.62
CA ALA A 292 11.41 7.41 30.58
C ALA A 292 12.77 6.72 30.36
N VAL A 293 13.11 5.79 31.25
CA VAL A 293 14.40 5.08 31.28
C VAL A 293 14.18 3.58 31.04
N GLU A 294 15.26 2.83 30.95
CA GLU A 294 15.17 1.37 30.82
C GLU A 294 14.35 0.75 31.97
N GLY A 295 13.43 -0.16 31.62
CA GLY A 295 12.49 -0.79 32.53
C GLY A 295 11.20 0.00 32.80
N SER A 296 11.08 1.23 32.27
CA SER A 296 9.87 2.03 32.41
C SER A 296 8.71 1.50 31.58
N THR A 297 7.48 1.80 32.03
CA THR A 297 6.26 1.61 31.25
C THR A 297 5.62 2.95 30.95
N ILE A 298 5.39 3.24 29.67
CA ILE A 298 4.65 4.43 29.22
C ILE A 298 3.22 4.00 28.93
N VAL A 299 2.26 4.65 29.57
CA VAL A 299 0.82 4.45 29.35
C VAL A 299 0.29 5.67 28.60
N ILE A 300 -0.31 5.43 27.43
CA ILE A 300 -1.00 6.44 26.63
C ILE A 300 -2.50 6.29 26.86
N ASP A 301 -3.15 7.37 27.28
CA ASP A 301 -4.59 7.45 27.48
C ASP A 301 -5.19 8.69 26.80
N ALA A 302 -6.51 8.76 26.70
CA ALA A 302 -7.19 9.98 26.28
C ALA A 302 -7.17 11.04 27.40
N THR A 303 -7.13 12.31 27.02
CA THR A 303 -7.46 13.41 27.93
C THR A 303 -8.94 13.39 28.31
N ASP A 304 -9.31 14.05 29.40
CA ASP A 304 -10.70 14.06 29.91
C ASP A 304 -11.70 14.61 28.88
N ASP A 305 -11.26 15.56 28.03
CA ASP A 305 -12.06 16.13 26.94
C ASP A 305 -12.09 15.26 25.66
N LYS A 306 -11.36 14.13 25.65
CA LYS A 306 -11.19 13.20 24.53
C LYS A 306 -10.70 13.87 23.24
N ARG A 307 -9.94 14.96 23.35
CA ARG A 307 -9.35 15.69 22.21
C ARG A 307 -7.83 15.67 22.20
N GLY A 308 -7.22 14.94 23.13
CA GLY A 308 -5.78 14.87 23.29
C GLY A 308 -5.32 13.53 23.84
N LEU A 309 -4.01 13.36 23.89
CA LEU A 309 -3.36 12.19 24.46
C LEU A 309 -2.64 12.60 25.75
N ARG A 310 -2.84 11.80 26.79
CA ARG A 310 -2.12 11.88 28.05
C ARG A 310 -1.09 10.75 28.14
N TYR A 311 0.10 11.08 28.61
CA TYR A 311 1.20 10.14 28.77
C TYR A 311 1.58 10.05 30.24
N GLU A 312 1.52 8.85 30.81
CA GLU A 312 1.99 8.55 32.16
C GLU A 312 3.21 7.64 32.09
N VAL A 313 4.28 8.00 32.79
CA VAL A 313 5.49 7.18 32.90
C VAL A 313 5.55 6.52 34.27
N VAL A 314 5.52 5.20 34.26
CA VAL A 314 5.73 4.37 35.44
C VAL A 314 7.19 3.88 35.41
N ASN A 315 8.04 4.56 36.20
CA ASN A 315 9.44 4.16 36.34
C ASN A 315 9.59 3.03 37.37
N PRO A 316 10.59 2.14 37.20
CA PRO A 316 10.82 1.02 38.13
C PRO A 316 11.17 1.45 39.56
N GLN A 317 11.53 2.72 39.79
CA GLN A 317 11.84 3.29 41.11
C GLN A 317 10.69 4.12 41.73
N GLY A 318 9.50 4.16 41.11
CA GLY A 318 8.33 4.95 41.55
C GLY A 318 7.79 5.90 40.46
N LYS A 319 6.55 6.39 40.61
CA LYS A 319 5.87 7.24 39.61
C LYS A 319 6.69 8.52 39.31
N SER A 320 6.78 8.87 38.04
CA SER A 320 7.38 10.12 37.52
C SER A 320 6.29 10.90 36.74
N PRO A 321 6.54 12.15 36.29
CA PRO A 321 5.46 13.12 36.04
C PRO A 321 4.54 12.74 34.87
N VAL A 322 3.28 13.21 34.95
CA VAL A 322 2.26 13.09 33.89
C VAL A 322 2.48 14.21 32.88
N VAL A 323 2.48 13.88 31.59
CA VAL A 323 2.53 14.86 30.49
C VAL A 323 1.20 14.83 29.74
N GLU A 324 0.48 15.95 29.75
CA GLU A 324 -0.75 16.12 28.97
C GLU A 324 -0.49 16.95 27.71
N LEU A 325 -1.02 16.48 26.58
CA LEU A 325 -1.04 17.23 25.33
C LEU A 325 -2.50 17.40 24.90
N SER A 326 -2.99 18.64 24.97
CA SER A 326 -4.19 19.04 24.23
C SER A 326 -3.80 19.42 22.80
N CYS A 327 -4.62 19.03 21.82
CA CYS A 327 -4.40 19.42 20.42
C CYS A 327 -4.68 20.92 20.29
N ASP A 328 -3.65 21.74 20.41
CA ASP A 328 -3.75 23.20 20.31
C ASP A 328 -4.02 23.59 18.84
N LYS A 329 -5.18 24.21 18.58
CA LYS A 329 -5.64 24.60 17.22
C LYS A 329 -4.78 25.68 16.54
N SER A 330 -3.67 26.09 17.15
CA SER A 330 -2.87 27.24 16.75
C SER A 330 -1.93 26.98 15.56
N TYR A 331 -1.79 25.74 15.08
CA TYR A 331 -0.86 25.43 13.97
C TYR A 331 -1.46 25.29 12.56
N VAL A 332 -2.78 25.52 12.38
CA VAL A 332 -3.43 25.47 11.04
C VAL A 332 -3.68 26.87 10.45
N ALA A 333 -3.49 27.96 11.20
CA ALA A 333 -3.82 29.31 10.73
C ALA A 333 -2.72 30.03 9.93
N ALA A 334 -1.56 29.42 9.67
CA ALA A 334 -0.41 30.11 9.08
C ALA A 334 -0.18 29.90 7.56
N VAL A 335 -1.06 29.19 6.83
CA VAL A 335 -0.88 28.93 5.37
C VAL A 335 -2.12 29.28 4.53
N THR A 336 -3.02 30.12 5.02
CA THR A 336 -4.13 30.64 4.21
C THR A 336 -4.37 32.11 4.49
N ASN A 337 -3.52 32.97 3.92
CA ASN A 337 -3.89 34.38 3.70
C ASN A 337 -2.99 35.02 2.61
N PRO A 338 -3.35 34.97 1.32
CA PRO A 338 -3.06 36.07 0.44
C PRO A 338 -4.18 37.10 0.66
N LYS A 339 -3.88 38.18 1.38
CA LYS A 339 -4.78 39.35 1.37
C LYS A 339 -4.68 40.04 -0.01
N PRO A 340 -5.77 40.70 -0.44
CA PRO A 340 -5.97 41.17 -1.82
C PRO A 340 -5.00 42.26 -2.27
#